data_AF-A0A7Z2ZQW9-F1
#
_entry.id   AF-A0A7Z2ZQW9-F1
#
_cell.length_a   1.000
_cell.length_b   1.000
_cell.length_c   1.000
_cell.angle_alpha   90.00
_cell.angle_beta   90.00
_cell.angle_gamma   90.00
#
_symmetry.space_group_name_H-M   'P 1'
#
loop_
_entity.id
_entity.type
_entity.pdbx_description
1 polymer ?
#
loop_
_entity_poly.entity_id
_entity_poly.type
_entity_poly.pdbx_seq_one_letter_code
_entity_poly.pdbx_strand_id
1 'polypeptide(L)'
;MADYRGKSRIDRRRRRSRSRSKDVRGGYKLITAEGFIFPIVDYGKLVSYADKMSISMKAYLDVMATESDAATARDAGLAISWDELANRALAAESYVVAFPDTPERKAIEIKYLNYLNMYLIGLNNTPIFDYDTFLILPEVKSQYEQMATTHAGTITGQLTKQLLSILDTTEGAVFAKSKNGEQTNIPAIQQFRDKINASVSSKLPASKN
;
A
#
# COMPACT_ATOMS: atom_id res chain seq x y z
N MET A 1 28.90 17.01 -53.99
CA MET A 1 29.19 17.78 -52.75
C MET A 1 27.86 18.26 -52.21
N ALA A 2 27.39 17.64 -51.12
CA ALA A 2 26.02 17.75 -50.64
C ALA A 2 25.93 18.75 -49.49
N ASP A 3 24.97 19.66 -49.59
CA ASP A 3 24.56 20.61 -48.55
C ASP A 3 23.52 19.92 -47.64
N TYR A 4 23.78 19.87 -46.33
CA TYR A 4 22.93 19.18 -45.34
C TYR A 4 22.49 20.18 -44.26
N ARG A 5 21.31 20.79 -44.47
CA ARG A 5 20.51 21.40 -43.41
C ARG A 5 19.37 20.45 -43.05
N GLY A 6 19.27 20.07 -41.77
CA GLY A 6 18.12 19.29 -41.29
C GLY A 6 18.16 19.01 -39.80
N LYS A 7 17.57 19.91 -39.01
CA LYS A 7 17.47 19.84 -37.54
C LYS A 7 16.63 18.65 -37.07
N SER A 8 17.16 17.97 -36.05
CA SER A 8 16.49 17.37 -34.87
C SER A 8 14.99 17.06 -34.98
N ARG A 9 14.66 15.77 -34.99
CA ARG A 9 13.38 15.23 -34.51
C ARG A 9 13.59 13.84 -33.88
N ILE A 10 14.22 13.81 -32.71
CA ILE A 10 14.07 12.69 -31.76
C ILE A 10 13.13 13.18 -30.67
N ASP A 11 11.83 13.10 -30.94
CA ASP A 11 10.80 13.21 -29.90
C ASP A 11 10.34 11.80 -29.57
N ARG A 12 11.15 11.11 -28.74
CA ARG A 12 10.77 9.85 -28.09
C ARG A 12 9.62 10.18 -27.15
N ARG A 13 8.40 9.91 -27.61
CA ARG A 13 7.18 9.87 -26.81
C ARG A 13 7.41 9.02 -25.56
N ARG A 14 7.80 9.64 -24.45
CA ARG A 14 7.60 9.12 -23.09
C ARG A 14 6.09 9.07 -22.84
N ARG A 15 5.44 8.02 -23.34
CA ARG A 15 4.12 7.63 -22.85
C ARG A 15 4.31 7.17 -21.42
N ARG A 16 4.10 8.08 -20.46
CA ARG A 16 3.76 7.72 -19.09
C ARG A 16 2.63 6.68 -19.20
N SER A 17 2.86 5.48 -18.67
CA SER A 17 1.85 4.43 -18.56
C SER A 17 0.78 4.90 -17.57
N ARG A 18 -0.12 5.77 -18.03
CA ARG A 18 -1.41 5.97 -17.39
C ARG A 18 -2.22 4.73 -17.77
N SER A 19 -2.49 3.87 -16.80
CA SER A 19 -3.59 2.90 -16.91
C SER A 19 -4.79 3.66 -17.44
N ARG A 20 -5.22 3.35 -18.66
CA ARG A 20 -6.34 4.01 -19.32
C ARG A 20 -7.59 3.29 -18.85
N SER A 21 -8.10 3.67 -17.68
CA SER A 21 -9.47 3.32 -17.34
C SER A 21 -10.39 3.98 -18.36
N LYS A 22 -11.11 3.16 -19.12
CA LYS A 22 -12.23 3.61 -19.94
C LYS A 22 -13.50 3.28 -19.17
N ASP A 23 -14.32 4.31 -19.02
CA ASP A 23 -15.66 4.20 -18.49
C ASP A 23 -16.52 3.31 -19.41
N VAL A 24 -17.19 2.31 -18.83
CA VAL A 24 -18.13 1.44 -19.52
C VAL A 24 -19.53 1.73 -18.95
N ARG A 25 -20.53 1.83 -19.83
CA ARG A 25 -21.94 2.01 -19.41
C ARG A 25 -22.30 0.92 -18.38
N GLY A 26 -22.84 1.33 -17.23
CA GLY A 26 -23.32 0.40 -16.19
C GLY A 26 -22.55 0.39 -14.86
N GLY A 27 -21.65 1.33 -14.59
CA GLY A 27 -20.99 1.45 -13.28
C GLY A 27 -19.71 0.62 -13.13
N TYR A 28 -19.10 0.23 -14.24
CA TYR A 28 -17.83 -0.49 -14.29
C TYR A 28 -16.77 0.33 -15.03
N LYS A 29 -15.50 0.12 -14.67
CA LYS A 29 -14.34 0.60 -15.44
C LYS A 29 -13.41 -0.55 -15.79
N LEU A 30 -12.71 -0.39 -16.90
CA LEU A 30 -11.74 -1.38 -17.35
C LEU A 30 -10.36 -1.07 -16.79
N ILE A 31 -9.70 -2.07 -16.22
CA ILE A 31 -8.28 -2.01 -15.88
C ILE A 31 -7.50 -3.02 -16.72
N THR A 32 -6.21 -2.80 -16.87
CA THR A 32 -5.30 -3.75 -17.51
C THR A 32 -4.28 -4.24 -16.50
N ALA A 33 -4.11 -5.55 -16.39
CA ALA A 33 -3.07 -6.20 -15.59
C ALA A 33 -2.55 -7.42 -16.36
N GLU A 34 -1.22 -7.57 -16.45
CA GLU A 34 -0.55 -8.71 -17.08
C GLU A 34 -1.01 -9.00 -18.53
N GLY A 35 -1.37 -7.96 -19.29
CA GLY A 35 -1.86 -8.09 -20.66
C GLY A 35 -3.35 -8.46 -20.80
N PHE A 36 -4.07 -8.64 -19.69
CA PHE A 36 -5.50 -8.89 -19.66
C PHE A 36 -6.30 -7.62 -19.33
N ILE A 37 -7.56 -7.57 -19.79
CA ILE A 37 -8.50 -6.49 -19.45
C ILE A 37 -9.54 -7.05 -18.47
N PHE A 38 -9.70 -6.39 -17.33
CA PHE A 38 -10.66 -6.77 -16.30
C PHE A 38 -11.70 -5.67 -16.09
N PRO A 39 -13.01 -5.99 -16.08
CA PRO A 39 -14.01 -5.08 -15.58
C PRO A 39 -14.00 -5.08 -14.05
N ILE A 40 -13.93 -3.89 -13.46
CA ILE A 40 -14.06 -3.68 -12.01
C ILE A 40 -15.17 -2.69 -11.72
N VAL A 41 -15.76 -2.76 -10.53
CA VAL A 41 -16.74 -1.78 -10.06
C VAL A 41 -16.09 -0.39 -10.01
N ASP A 42 -16.76 0.59 -10.58
CA ASP A 42 -16.31 1.98 -10.53
C ASP A 42 -16.78 2.65 -9.24
N TYR A 43 -16.09 2.33 -8.14
CA TYR A 43 -16.42 2.85 -6.81
C TYR A 43 -16.42 4.38 -6.74
N GLY A 44 -15.56 5.07 -7.50
CA GLY A 44 -15.54 6.53 -7.59
C GLY A 44 -16.88 7.13 -8.04
N LYS A 45 -17.61 6.43 -8.93
CA LYS A 45 -18.98 6.84 -9.30
C LYS A 45 -19.99 6.60 -8.20
N LEU A 46 -19.83 5.54 -7.42
CA LEU A 46 -20.76 5.21 -6.34
C LEU A 46 -20.74 6.25 -5.23
N VAL A 47 -19.61 6.97 -5.05
CA VAL A 47 -19.50 8.08 -4.10
C VAL A 47 -20.55 9.18 -4.34
N SER A 48 -21.03 9.36 -5.59
CA SER A 48 -22.10 10.33 -5.89
C SER A 48 -23.45 10.02 -5.20
N TYR A 49 -23.62 8.80 -4.68
CA TYR A 49 -24.79 8.38 -3.93
C TYR A 49 -24.58 8.40 -2.41
N ALA A 50 -23.39 8.78 -1.94
CA ALA A 50 -22.98 8.66 -0.53
C ALA A 50 -23.91 9.39 0.45
N ASP A 51 -24.51 10.52 0.04
CA ASP A 51 -25.42 11.29 0.90
C ASP A 51 -26.76 10.59 1.17
N LYS A 52 -27.06 9.52 0.44
CA LYS A 52 -28.26 8.68 0.63
C LYS A 52 -27.96 7.40 1.41
N MET A 53 -26.72 7.21 1.84
CA MET A 53 -26.22 5.96 2.43
C MET A 53 -25.95 6.13 3.94
N SER A 54 -25.82 5.01 4.64
CA SER A 54 -25.36 5.03 6.03
C SER A 54 -23.93 5.59 6.11
N ILE A 55 -23.56 6.10 7.29
CA ILE A 55 -22.21 6.59 7.55
C ILE A 55 -21.16 5.49 7.28
N SER A 56 -21.46 4.25 7.67
CA SER A 56 -20.58 3.11 7.39
C SER A 56 -20.42 2.85 5.89
N MET A 57 -21.51 2.85 5.12
CA MET A 57 -21.43 2.61 3.67
C MET A 57 -20.68 3.73 2.95
N LYS A 58 -20.83 4.99 3.39
CA LYS A 58 -20.02 6.10 2.89
C LYS A 58 -18.52 5.87 3.13
N ALA A 59 -18.14 5.54 4.36
CA ALA A 59 -16.74 5.25 4.69
C ALA A 59 -16.18 4.03 3.93
N TYR A 60 -17.02 3.01 3.68
CA TYR A 60 -16.66 1.86 2.85
C TYR A 60 -16.36 2.29 1.40
N LEU A 61 -17.26 3.09 0.82
CA LEU A 61 -17.08 3.60 -0.55
C LEU A 61 -15.85 4.48 -0.67
N ASP A 62 -15.51 5.29 0.34
CA ASP A 62 -14.32 6.14 0.31
C ASP A 62 -13.03 5.29 0.22
N VAL A 63 -12.90 4.22 1.02
CA VAL A 63 -11.75 3.30 0.95
C VAL A 63 -11.69 2.58 -0.40
N MET A 64 -12.84 2.09 -0.87
CA MET A 64 -12.90 1.31 -2.12
C MET A 64 -12.70 2.19 -3.37
N ALA A 65 -13.20 3.42 -3.36
CA ALA A 65 -13.00 4.40 -4.42
C ALA A 65 -11.53 4.80 -4.52
N THR A 66 -10.89 5.11 -3.39
CA THR A 66 -9.47 5.47 -3.32
C THR A 66 -8.57 4.43 -4.01
N GLU A 67 -8.80 3.14 -3.74
CA GLU A 67 -8.05 2.05 -4.38
C GLU A 67 -8.44 1.84 -5.85
N SER A 68 -9.73 1.93 -6.15
CA SER A 68 -10.26 1.71 -7.49
C SER A 68 -9.78 2.79 -8.47
N ASP A 69 -9.70 4.04 -8.03
CA ASP A 69 -9.29 5.20 -8.85
C ASP A 69 -7.78 5.32 -8.99
N ALA A 70 -7.05 4.97 -7.92
CA ALA A 70 -5.60 4.94 -7.91
C ALA A 70 -5.13 3.66 -7.23
N ALA A 71 -4.82 2.63 -8.03
CA ALA A 71 -4.30 1.37 -7.53
C ALA A 71 -3.04 1.57 -6.66
N THR A 72 -2.99 0.93 -5.49
CA THR A 72 -1.85 1.03 -4.57
C THR A 72 -0.56 0.46 -5.16
N ALA A 73 -0.65 -0.67 -5.87
CA ALA A 73 0.50 -1.37 -6.42
C ALA A 73 0.28 -1.81 -7.88
N ARG A 74 1.36 -1.87 -8.65
CA ARG A 74 1.42 -2.42 -10.02
C ARG A 74 2.77 -3.10 -10.22
N ASP A 75 2.76 -4.22 -10.94
CA ASP A 75 3.98 -4.97 -11.27
C ASP A 75 4.88 -5.19 -10.04
N ALA A 76 4.28 -5.59 -8.91
CA ALA A 76 4.96 -5.79 -7.62
C ALA A 76 5.75 -4.57 -7.09
N GLY A 77 5.36 -3.34 -7.43
CA GLY A 77 5.88 -2.10 -6.85
C GLY A 77 4.76 -1.13 -6.46
N LEU A 78 5.06 -0.15 -5.61
CA LEU A 78 4.10 0.88 -5.25
C LEU A 78 3.85 1.80 -6.45
N ALA A 79 2.58 2.09 -6.71
CA ALA A 79 2.15 3.05 -7.72
C ALA A 79 1.76 4.41 -7.10
N ILE A 80 1.86 4.52 -5.78
CA ILE A 80 1.57 5.69 -4.94
C ILE A 80 2.77 6.00 -4.03
N SER A 81 2.76 7.14 -3.33
CA SER A 81 3.81 7.46 -2.34
C SER A 81 3.63 6.68 -1.04
N TRP A 82 4.69 6.64 -0.21
CA TRP A 82 4.62 6.10 1.15
C TRP A 82 3.61 6.84 2.03
N ASP A 83 3.51 8.17 1.92
CA ASP A 83 2.51 8.98 2.63
C ASP A 83 1.07 8.56 2.28
N GLU A 84 0.79 8.36 0.99
CA GLU A 84 -0.54 7.93 0.53
C GLU A 84 -0.85 6.51 1.02
N LEU A 85 0.14 5.62 1.04
CA LEU A 85 -0.01 4.27 1.57
C LEU A 85 -0.29 4.28 3.08
N ALA A 86 0.43 5.12 3.84
CA ALA A 86 0.19 5.35 5.26
C ALA A 86 -1.24 5.82 5.53
N ASN A 87 -1.71 6.82 4.77
CA ASN A 87 -3.07 7.36 4.89
C ASN A 87 -4.13 6.29 4.57
N ARG A 88 -3.91 5.46 3.55
CA ARG A 88 -4.82 4.36 3.21
C ARG A 88 -4.88 3.29 4.30
N ALA A 89 -3.74 2.93 4.89
CA ALA A 89 -3.69 2.00 6.01
C ALA A 89 -4.49 2.54 7.20
N LEU A 90 -4.29 3.81 7.58
CA LEU A 90 -5.00 4.46 8.68
C LEU A 90 -6.50 4.61 8.42
N ALA A 91 -6.90 4.96 7.19
CA ALA A 91 -8.31 5.06 6.83
C ALA A 91 -9.02 3.71 6.89
N ALA A 92 -8.38 2.65 6.39
CA ALA A 92 -8.91 1.29 6.45
C ALA A 92 -8.95 0.76 7.89
N GLU A 93 -7.93 1.02 8.71
CA GLU A 93 -7.94 0.69 10.14
C GLU A 93 -9.11 1.39 10.85
N SER A 94 -9.26 2.70 10.64
CA SER A 94 -10.33 3.50 11.25
C SER A 94 -11.72 2.94 10.92
N TYR A 95 -11.93 2.48 9.68
CA TYR A 95 -13.18 1.83 9.28
C TYR A 95 -13.44 0.56 10.11
N VAL A 96 -12.47 -0.35 10.16
CA VAL A 96 -12.64 -1.66 10.82
C VAL A 96 -12.86 -1.49 12.32
N VAL A 97 -12.23 -0.48 12.93
CA VAL A 97 -12.40 -0.14 14.34
C VAL A 97 -13.77 0.50 14.59
N ALA A 98 -14.21 1.44 13.75
CA ALA A 98 -15.46 2.18 13.95
C ALA A 98 -16.71 1.36 13.61
N PHE A 99 -16.62 0.40 12.69
CA PHE A 99 -17.77 -0.33 12.14
C PHE A 99 -17.64 -1.85 12.28
N PRO A 100 -17.46 -2.39 13.51
CA PRO A 100 -17.12 -3.79 13.76
C PRO A 100 -18.21 -4.79 13.31
N ASP A 101 -19.45 -4.34 13.19
CA ASP A 101 -20.62 -5.20 12.97
C ASP A 101 -21.21 -5.06 11.55
N THR A 102 -20.50 -4.36 10.65
CA THR A 102 -20.97 -4.14 9.28
C THR A 102 -20.66 -5.32 8.36
N PRO A 103 -21.55 -5.66 7.41
CA PRO A 103 -21.28 -6.71 6.41
C PRO A 103 -19.99 -6.46 5.60
N GLU A 104 -19.65 -5.20 5.34
CA GLU A 104 -18.52 -4.79 4.53
C GLU A 104 -17.18 -4.86 5.28
N ARG A 105 -17.20 -5.02 6.61
CA ARG A 105 -16.00 -5.02 7.45
C ARG A 105 -14.91 -5.94 6.93
N LYS A 106 -15.26 -7.17 6.56
CA LYS A 106 -14.28 -8.16 6.10
C LYS A 106 -13.54 -7.71 4.84
N ALA A 107 -14.23 -7.00 3.93
CA ALA A 107 -13.60 -6.47 2.73
C ALA A 107 -12.59 -5.37 3.06
N ILE A 108 -12.93 -4.48 4.00
CA ILE A 108 -12.01 -3.42 4.42
C ILE A 108 -10.87 -3.95 5.28
N GLU A 109 -11.09 -4.99 6.08
CA GLU A 109 -10.00 -5.65 6.82
C GLU A 109 -8.96 -6.25 5.88
N ILE A 110 -9.38 -6.87 4.76
CA ILE A 110 -8.46 -7.34 3.72
C ILE A 110 -7.67 -6.16 3.11
N LYS A 111 -8.32 -5.03 2.84
CA LYS A 111 -7.62 -3.83 2.35
C LYS A 111 -6.62 -3.29 3.36
N TYR A 112 -7.02 -3.20 4.63
CA TYR A 112 -6.16 -2.78 5.72
C TYR A 112 -4.92 -3.66 5.82
N LEU A 113 -5.08 -4.98 5.87
CA LEU A 113 -3.95 -5.91 5.93
C LEU A 113 -3.02 -5.78 4.72
N ASN A 114 -3.57 -5.60 3.51
CA ASN A 114 -2.75 -5.39 2.32
C ASN A 114 -1.93 -4.09 2.41
N TYR A 115 -2.56 -2.96 2.76
CA TYR A 115 -1.86 -1.68 2.91
C TYR A 115 -0.81 -1.73 4.01
N LEU A 116 -1.16 -2.31 5.15
CA LEU A 116 -0.25 -2.45 6.28
C LEU A 116 0.96 -3.31 5.94
N ASN A 117 0.77 -4.45 5.27
CA ASN A 117 1.89 -5.30 4.84
C ASN A 117 2.77 -4.55 3.84
N MET A 118 2.20 -3.94 2.80
CA MET A 118 2.97 -3.12 1.85
C MET A 118 3.74 -2.00 2.56
N TYR A 119 3.11 -1.36 3.55
CA TYR A 119 3.71 -0.28 4.32
C TYR A 119 4.87 -0.77 5.18
N LEU A 120 4.69 -1.86 5.93
CA LEU A 120 5.66 -2.33 6.92
C LEU A 120 6.81 -3.15 6.32
N ILE A 121 6.58 -3.86 5.23
CA ILE A 121 7.56 -4.84 4.69
C ILE A 121 7.91 -4.61 3.22
N GLY A 122 7.24 -3.67 2.55
CA GLY A 122 7.51 -3.28 1.18
C GLY A 122 7.04 -4.28 0.13
N LEU A 123 7.45 -4.03 -1.11
CA LEU A 123 7.19 -4.87 -2.27
C LEU A 123 8.49 -5.17 -3.01
N ASN A 124 8.47 -6.14 -3.93
CA ASN A 124 9.68 -6.55 -4.67
C ASN A 124 10.33 -5.41 -5.44
N ASN A 125 9.54 -4.56 -6.13
CA ASN A 125 10.06 -3.44 -6.90
C ASN A 125 10.04 -2.11 -6.12
N THR A 126 9.65 -2.15 -4.85
CA THR A 126 9.67 -1.00 -3.93
C THR A 126 9.92 -1.52 -2.51
N PRO A 127 11.12 -2.05 -2.25
CA PRO A 127 11.47 -2.58 -0.94
C PRO A 127 11.58 -1.46 0.10
N ILE A 128 11.51 -1.83 1.38
CA ILE A 128 11.80 -0.91 2.49
C ILE A 128 13.30 -0.73 2.73
N PHE A 129 14.15 -1.45 1.99
CA PHE A 129 15.58 -1.56 2.23
C PHE A 129 16.36 -1.41 0.93
N ASP A 130 17.63 -1.07 1.06
CA ASP A 130 18.58 -1.00 -0.06
C ASP A 130 19.16 -2.40 -0.36
N TYR A 131 19.16 -2.81 -1.64
CA TYR A 131 19.59 -4.16 -2.03
C TYR A 131 21.09 -4.44 -1.82
N ASP A 132 21.92 -3.40 -1.82
CA ASP A 132 23.36 -3.55 -1.66
C ASP A 132 23.75 -3.66 -0.19
N THR A 133 23.07 -2.92 0.69
CA THR A 133 23.41 -2.82 2.12
C THR A 133 22.47 -3.64 3.02
N PHE A 134 21.27 -3.96 2.55
CA PHE A 134 20.16 -4.51 3.32
C PHE A 134 19.69 -3.66 4.50
N LEU A 135 20.10 -2.39 4.53
CA LEU A 135 19.65 -1.42 5.52
C LEU A 135 18.32 -0.80 5.08
N ILE A 136 17.47 -0.48 6.05
CA ILE A 136 16.25 0.30 5.81
C ILE A 136 16.58 1.61 5.09
N LEU A 137 15.76 1.96 4.10
CA LEU A 137 15.90 3.22 3.36
C LEU A 137 15.64 4.41 4.29
N PRO A 138 16.45 5.49 4.24
CA PRO A 138 16.26 6.66 5.10
C PRO A 138 14.87 7.29 5.00
N GLU A 139 14.30 7.35 3.79
CA GLU A 139 12.94 7.84 3.56
C GLU A 139 11.89 7.01 4.29
N VAL A 140 11.99 5.68 4.22
CA VAL A 140 11.06 4.76 4.88
C VAL A 140 11.22 4.82 6.40
N LYS A 141 12.46 4.93 6.89
CA LYS A 141 12.72 5.12 8.33
C LYS A 141 12.05 6.39 8.85
N SER A 142 12.18 7.50 8.13
CA SER A 142 11.54 8.77 8.52
C SER A 142 10.00 8.66 8.54
N GLN A 143 9.41 7.99 7.55
CA GLN A 143 7.96 7.70 7.52
C GLN A 143 7.52 6.88 8.74
N TYR A 144 8.31 5.86 9.10
CA TYR A 144 8.01 5.03 10.26
C TYR A 144 8.09 5.81 11.57
N GLU A 145 9.11 6.66 11.74
CA GLU A 145 9.26 7.51 12.92
C GLU A 145 8.07 8.46 13.05
N GLN A 146 7.62 9.07 11.95
CA GLN A 146 6.43 9.93 11.93
C GLN A 146 5.15 9.15 12.27
N MET A 147 4.95 7.96 11.69
CA MET A 147 3.79 7.10 11.97
C MET A 147 3.75 6.65 13.43
N ALA A 148 4.88 6.20 13.98
CA ALA A 148 5.00 5.73 15.35
C ALA A 148 4.79 6.84 16.40
N THR A 149 5.05 8.10 16.04
CA THR A 149 4.87 9.27 16.91
C THR A 149 3.47 9.87 16.78
N THR A 150 3.05 10.19 15.56
CA THR A 150 1.81 10.92 15.27
C THR A 150 0.57 10.03 15.45
N HIS A 151 0.71 8.72 15.20
CA HIS A 151 -0.39 7.76 15.25
C HIS A 151 -0.15 6.65 16.28
N ALA A 152 0.53 6.95 17.39
CA ALA A 152 0.86 5.96 18.43
C ALA A 152 -0.36 5.22 19.03
N GLY A 153 -1.56 5.80 18.93
CA GLY A 153 -2.82 5.21 19.37
C GLY A 153 -3.44 4.19 18.41
N THR A 154 -2.96 4.10 17.17
CA THR A 154 -3.47 3.18 16.15
C THR A 154 -2.69 1.86 16.17
N ILE A 155 -3.31 0.78 15.69
CA ILE A 155 -2.66 -0.52 15.48
C ILE A 155 -1.49 -0.36 14.50
N THR A 156 -1.69 0.40 13.42
CA THR A 156 -0.65 0.73 12.43
C THR A 156 0.55 1.41 13.10
N GLY A 157 0.32 2.43 13.93
CA GLY A 157 1.38 3.13 14.65
C GLY A 157 2.11 2.23 15.64
N GLN A 158 1.38 1.38 16.38
CA GLN A 158 1.96 0.43 17.32
C GLN A 158 2.86 -0.60 16.63
N LEU A 159 2.41 -1.19 15.52
CA LEU A 159 3.19 -2.17 14.77
C LEU A 159 4.39 -1.53 14.08
N THR A 160 4.24 -0.30 13.59
CA THR A 160 5.36 0.49 13.04
C THR A 160 6.42 0.75 14.11
N LYS A 161 6.00 1.15 15.31
CA LYS A 161 6.90 1.35 16.46
C LYS A 161 7.62 0.05 16.85
N GLN A 162 6.91 -1.08 16.85
CA GLN A 162 7.51 -2.37 17.13
C GLN A 162 8.58 -2.73 16.10
N LEU A 163 8.32 -2.51 14.81
CA LEU A 163 9.31 -2.74 13.75
C LEU A 163 10.53 -1.83 13.91
N LEU A 164 10.33 -0.54 14.20
CA LEU A 164 11.43 0.39 14.48
C LEU A 164 12.32 -0.10 15.63
N SER A 165 11.71 -0.55 16.74
CA SER A 165 12.46 -1.11 17.86
C SER A 165 13.29 -2.34 17.47
N ILE A 166 12.80 -3.19 16.57
CA ILE A 166 13.57 -4.34 16.06
C ILE A 166 14.71 -3.86 15.14
N LEU A 167 14.45 -2.86 14.30
CA LEU A 167 15.47 -2.29 13.41
C LEU A 167 16.58 -1.59 14.20
N ASP A 168 16.27 -0.97 15.33
CA ASP A 168 17.28 -0.36 16.19
C ASP A 168 18.25 -1.41 16.78
N THR A 169 17.77 -2.63 17.08
CA THR A 169 18.65 -3.71 17.56
C THR A 169 19.51 -4.33 16.46
N THR A 170 19.19 -4.06 15.20
CA THR A 170 19.93 -4.54 14.02
C THR A 170 20.68 -3.43 13.30
N GLU A 171 20.81 -2.24 13.91
CA GLU A 171 21.43 -1.06 13.31
C GLU A 171 20.82 -0.68 11.94
N GLY A 172 19.51 -0.92 11.79
CA GLY A 172 18.75 -0.67 10.57
C GLY A 172 18.75 -1.82 9.57
N ALA A 173 19.45 -2.93 9.83
CA ALA A 173 19.47 -4.08 8.93
C ALA A 173 18.10 -4.80 8.90
N VAL A 174 17.56 -4.94 7.69
CA VAL A 174 16.32 -5.66 7.39
C VAL A 174 16.62 -7.13 7.04
N PHE A 175 17.77 -7.36 6.40
CA PHE A 175 18.33 -8.69 6.13
C PHE A 175 19.80 -8.71 6.49
N ALA A 176 20.35 -9.91 6.66
CA ALA A 176 21.78 -10.12 6.85
C ALA A 176 22.44 -10.60 5.56
N LYS A 177 23.77 -10.45 5.48
CA LYS A 177 24.60 -11.06 4.43
C LYS A 177 25.21 -12.35 4.94
N SER A 178 25.06 -13.42 4.16
CA SER A 178 25.77 -14.68 4.41
C SER A 178 27.27 -14.53 4.13
N LYS A 179 28.06 -15.54 4.51
CA LYS A 179 29.50 -15.60 4.18
C LYS A 179 29.78 -15.54 2.67
N ASN A 180 28.80 -15.92 1.85
CA ASN A 180 28.89 -15.92 0.39
C ASN A 180 28.28 -14.66 -0.24
N GLY A 181 27.85 -13.69 0.58
CA GLY A 181 27.19 -12.46 0.12
C GLY A 181 25.70 -12.59 -0.18
N GLU A 182 25.09 -13.74 0.09
CA GLU A 182 23.66 -13.96 -0.15
C GLU A 182 22.79 -13.32 0.95
N GLN A 183 21.58 -12.92 0.57
CA GLN A 183 20.58 -12.41 1.52
C GLN A 183 20.09 -13.51 2.47
N THR A 184 20.13 -13.26 3.77
CA THR A 184 19.56 -14.15 4.80
C THR A 184 18.64 -13.40 5.75
N ASN A 185 17.68 -14.12 6.33
CA ASN A 185 16.71 -13.52 7.26
C ASN A 185 17.35 -13.23 8.62
N ILE A 186 17.00 -12.07 9.18
CA ILE A 186 17.21 -11.80 10.61
C ILE A 186 16.02 -12.38 11.39
N PRO A 187 16.22 -13.28 12.37
CA PRO A 187 15.12 -13.98 13.04
C PRO A 187 14.05 -13.05 13.64
N ALA A 188 14.45 -11.94 14.25
CA ALA A 188 13.51 -10.98 14.84
C ALA A 188 12.62 -10.29 13.78
N ILE A 189 13.22 -9.89 12.65
CA ILE A 189 12.48 -9.30 11.52
C ILE A 189 11.53 -10.34 10.92
N GLN A 190 11.99 -11.57 10.69
CA GLN A 190 11.16 -12.65 10.15
C GLN A 190 9.97 -12.95 11.08
N GLN A 191 10.23 -13.10 12.38
CA GLN A 191 9.18 -13.35 13.36
C GLN A 191 8.16 -12.20 13.43
N PHE A 192 8.59 -10.95 13.27
CA PHE A 192 7.68 -9.82 13.16
C PHE A 192 6.78 -9.95 11.93
N ARG A 193 7.36 -10.19 10.75
CA ARG A 193 6.63 -10.35 9.49
C ARG A 193 5.57 -11.44 9.57
N ASP A 194 5.94 -12.60 10.10
CA ASP A 194 5.04 -13.76 10.23
C ASP A 194 3.85 -13.49 11.17
N LYS A 195 3.99 -12.52 12.09
CA LYS A 195 3.00 -12.21 13.11
C LYS A 195 2.15 -10.97 12.81
N ILE A 196 2.37 -10.24 11.71
CA ILE A 196 1.63 -8.99 11.42
C ILE A 196 0.11 -9.23 11.47
N ASN A 197 -0.39 -10.18 10.68
CA ASN A 197 -1.83 -10.44 10.58
C ASN A 197 -2.43 -10.90 11.92
N ALA A 198 -1.76 -11.83 12.62
CA ALA A 198 -2.20 -12.28 13.94
C ALA A 198 -2.21 -11.16 14.99
N SER A 199 -1.24 -10.24 14.91
CA SER A 199 -1.15 -9.08 15.80
C SER A 199 -2.28 -8.08 15.52
N VAL A 200 -2.65 -7.89 14.25
CA VAL A 200 -3.81 -7.08 13.87
C VAL A 200 -5.09 -7.72 14.38
N SER A 201 -5.34 -9.00 14.08
CA SER A 201 -6.58 -9.70 14.47
C SER A 201 -6.80 -9.71 15.99
N SER A 202 -5.73 -9.80 16.79
CA SER A 202 -5.84 -9.75 18.26
C SER A 202 -6.12 -8.35 18.84
N LYS A 203 -5.89 -7.29 18.06
CA LYS A 203 -6.10 -5.90 18.48
C LYS A 203 -7.40 -5.28 17.95
N LEU A 204 -7.96 -5.83 16.87
CA LEU A 204 -9.22 -5.35 16.31
C LEU A 204 -10.42 -5.70 17.21
N PRO A 205 -11.46 -4.86 17.25
CA PRO A 205 -12.68 -5.16 18.01
C PRO A 205 -13.36 -6.43 17.48
N ALA A 206 -13.89 -7.28 18.35
CA ALA A 206 -14.65 -8.45 17.92
C ALA A 206 -15.92 -8.03 17.15
N SER A 207 -16.31 -8.80 16.13
CA SER A 207 -17.66 -8.73 15.55
C SER A 207 -18.64 -9.24 16.59
N LYS A 208 -19.75 -8.54 16.79
CA LYS A 208 -20.85 -8.98 17.66
C LYS A 208 -21.84 -9.91 16.96
N ASN A 209 -21.63 -10.15 15.65
CA ASN A 209 -22.45 -11.02 14.80
C ASN A 209 -21.84 -12.41 14.67
#